data_AF-A0A7U8B3R6-F1
#
_entry.id   AF-A0A7U8B3R6-F1
#
_cell.length_a   1.000
_cell.length_b   1.000
_cell.length_c   1.000
_cell.angle_alpha   90.00
_cell.angle_beta   90.00
_cell.angle_gamma   90.00
#
_symmetry.space_group_name_H-M   'P 1'
#
loop_
_entity.id
_entity.type
_entity.pdbx_description
1 polymer ?
#
loop_
_entity_poly.entity_id
_entity_poly.type
_entity_poly.pdbx_seq_one_letter_code
_entity_poly.pdbx_strand_id
1 'polypeptide(L)'
;MEKEEFQKLMQKAGFKNKQELAVLLNLSYGSVNAWGSVKPYPRYLKSWFENYIKAKKYDEALSGRNLGLVRDEVGCDEPLKVKQELEKLRLENAKLREELEKFERYKEALRAIF
;
A
#
# COMPACT_ATOMS: atom_id res chain seq x y z
N MET A 1 10.58 -28.62 -11.51
CA MET A 1 9.33 -28.57 -10.72
C MET A 1 8.41 -29.64 -11.23
N GLU A 2 7.69 -30.29 -10.33
CA GLU A 2 6.71 -31.32 -10.67
C GLU A 2 5.31 -30.75 -10.83
N LYS A 3 4.39 -31.51 -11.42
CA LYS A 3 2.99 -31.09 -11.64
C LYS A 3 2.30 -30.66 -10.34
N GLU A 4 2.52 -31.38 -9.25
CA GLU A 4 1.97 -31.05 -7.93
C GLU A 4 2.50 -29.72 -7.38
N GLU A 5 3.80 -29.47 -7.57
CA GLU A 5 4.45 -28.22 -7.15
C GLU A 5 3.89 -27.03 -7.94
N PHE A 6 3.68 -27.20 -9.26
CA PHE A 6 3.05 -26.19 -10.10
C PHE A 6 1.62 -25.85 -9.65
N GLN A 7 0.81 -26.87 -9.36
CA GLN A 7 -0.57 -26.66 -8.89
C GLN A 7 -0.61 -25.93 -7.55
N LYS A 8 0.27 -26.30 -6.61
CA LYS A 8 0.41 -25.60 -5.31
C LYS A 8 0.78 -24.13 -5.50
N LEU A 9 1.71 -23.83 -6.41
CA LEU A 9 2.13 -22.45 -6.68
C LEU A 9 1.03 -21.63 -7.36
N MET A 10 0.28 -22.20 -8.31
CA MET A 10 -0.86 -21.50 -8.90
C MET A 10 -1.91 -21.13 -7.85
N GLN A 11 -2.27 -22.07 -6.96
CA GLN A 11 -3.23 -21.82 -5.90
C GLN A 11 -2.75 -20.74 -4.94
N LYS A 12 -1.48 -20.79 -4.50
CA LYS A 12 -0.88 -19.78 -3.62
C LYS A 12 -0.83 -18.39 -4.27
N ALA A 13 -0.57 -18.32 -5.57
CA ALA A 13 -0.58 -17.07 -6.32
C ALA A 13 -2.00 -16.54 -6.58
N GLY A 14 -3.02 -17.39 -6.47
CA GLY A 14 -4.43 -17.06 -6.65
C GLY A 14 -4.94 -17.22 -8.08
N PHE A 15 -4.25 -17.97 -8.93
CA PHE A 15 -4.72 -18.28 -10.29
C PHE A 15 -5.73 -19.42 -10.25
N LYS A 16 -6.88 -19.22 -10.90
CA LYS A 16 -7.94 -20.23 -11.01
C LYS A 16 -7.64 -21.24 -12.11
N ASN A 17 -6.98 -20.80 -13.19
CA ASN A 17 -6.71 -21.62 -14.36
C ASN A 17 -5.40 -21.21 -15.05
N LYS A 18 -4.92 -22.07 -15.96
CA LYS A 18 -3.71 -21.82 -16.75
C LYS A 18 -3.86 -20.67 -17.76
N GLN A 19 -5.09 -20.27 -18.11
CA GLN A 19 -5.36 -19.18 -19.04
C GLN A 19 -5.09 -17.82 -18.41
N GLU A 20 -5.50 -17.62 -17.15
CA GLU A 20 -5.13 -16.42 -16.36
C GLU A 20 -3.61 -16.27 -16.27
N LEU A 21 -2.90 -17.37 -16.00
CA LEU A 21 -1.43 -17.37 -15.97
C LEU A 21 -0.83 -17.02 -17.34
N ALA A 22 -1.41 -17.53 -18.43
CA ALA A 22 -0.94 -17.24 -19.79
C ALA A 22 -1.12 -15.75 -20.13
N VAL A 23 -2.26 -15.16 -19.80
CA VAL A 23 -2.52 -13.73 -19.98
C VAL A 23 -1.53 -12.90 -19.17
N LEU A 24 -1.32 -13.24 -17.90
CA LEU A 24 -0.40 -12.50 -17.03
C LEU A 24 1.07 -12.58 -17.49
N LEU A 25 1.50 -13.75 -17.94
CA LEU A 25 2.86 -13.95 -18.48
C LEU A 25 3.03 -13.43 -19.91
N ASN A 26 1.95 -12.94 -20.53
CA ASN A 26 1.91 -12.57 -21.94
C ASN A 26 2.39 -13.71 -22.86
N LEU A 27 1.90 -14.92 -22.60
CA LEU A 27 2.20 -16.12 -23.37
C LEU A 27 0.92 -16.69 -24.00
N SER A 28 1.07 -17.44 -25.08
CA SER A 28 -0.05 -18.19 -25.63
C SER A 28 -0.54 -19.24 -24.63
N TYR A 29 -1.86 -19.44 -24.55
CA TYR A 29 -2.44 -20.50 -23.72
C TYR A 29 -1.88 -21.88 -24.09
N GLY A 30 -1.66 -22.15 -25.38
CA GLY A 30 -1.06 -23.40 -25.85
C GLY A 30 0.33 -23.64 -25.26
N SER A 31 1.15 -22.59 -25.15
CA SER A 31 2.48 -22.68 -24.53
C SER A 31 2.41 -23.09 -23.06
N VAL A 32 1.54 -22.44 -22.27
CA VAL A 32 1.36 -22.73 -20.84
C VAL A 32 0.70 -24.09 -20.61
N ASN A 33 -0.24 -24.47 -21.48
CA ASN A 33 -0.94 -25.74 -21.37
C ASN A 33 0.01 -26.93 -21.62
N ALA A 34 0.96 -26.78 -22.55
CA ALA A 34 1.96 -27.80 -22.87
C ALA A 34 2.94 -28.09 -21.72
N TRP A 35 3.07 -27.21 -20.72
CA TRP A 35 3.96 -27.42 -19.58
C TRP A 35 3.53 -28.59 -18.69
N GLY A 36 4.50 -29.44 -18.35
CA GLY A 36 4.31 -30.64 -17.54
C GLY A 36 3.65 -31.80 -18.28
N SER A 37 3.46 -31.68 -19.59
CA SER A 37 2.95 -32.75 -20.45
C SER A 37 3.86 -32.95 -21.66
N VAL A 38 3.86 -32.00 -22.59
CA VAL A 38 4.68 -32.07 -23.81
C VAL A 38 6.04 -31.41 -23.61
N LYS A 39 6.07 -30.34 -22.82
CA LYS A 39 7.29 -29.60 -22.50
C LYS A 39 7.54 -29.62 -20.99
N PRO A 40 8.81 -29.72 -20.55
CA PRO A 40 9.13 -29.52 -19.15
C PRO A 40 8.75 -28.09 -18.73
N TYR A 41 8.49 -27.91 -17.44
CA TYR A 41 8.27 -26.59 -16.90
C TYR A 41 9.52 -25.71 -17.05
N PRO A 42 9.38 -24.41 -17.40
CA PRO A 42 10.51 -23.50 -17.48
C PRO A 42 11.27 -23.41 -16.15
N ARG A 43 12.61 -23.40 -16.21
CA ARG A 43 13.47 -23.35 -15.02
C ARG A 43 13.22 -22.13 -14.13
N TYR A 44 12.90 -20.98 -14.74
CA TYR A 44 12.64 -19.73 -14.03
C TYR A 44 11.24 -19.68 -13.39
N LEU A 45 10.32 -20.57 -13.77
CA LEU A 45 8.91 -20.45 -13.41
C LEU A 45 8.69 -20.51 -11.89
N LYS A 46 9.48 -21.34 -11.20
CA LYS A 46 9.44 -21.44 -9.74
C LYS A 46 9.81 -20.10 -9.06
N SER A 47 10.97 -19.54 -9.41
CA SER A 47 11.42 -18.26 -8.88
C SER A 47 10.46 -17.12 -9.23
N TRP A 48 9.86 -17.16 -10.42
CA TRP A 48 8.83 -16.20 -10.81
C TRP A 48 7.59 -16.29 -9.90
N PHE A 49 7.06 -17.48 -9.62
CA PHE A 49 5.94 -17.65 -8.69
C PHE A 49 6.27 -17.19 -7.28
N GLU A 50 7.45 -17.55 -6.77
CA GLU A 50 7.90 -17.12 -5.44
C GLU A 50 7.96 -15.61 -5.32
N ASN A 51 8.52 -14.93 -6.34
CA ASN A 51 8.59 -13.48 -6.40
C ASN A 51 7.20 -12.84 -6.55
N TYR A 52 6.33 -13.41 -7.38
CA TYR A 52 4.97 -12.92 -7.56
C TYR A 52 4.16 -13.01 -6.25
N ILE A 53 4.23 -14.14 -5.56
CA ILE A 53 3.56 -14.33 -4.26
C ILE A 53 4.14 -13.36 -3.22
N LYS A 54 5.46 -13.15 -3.22
CA LYS A 54 6.13 -12.19 -2.34
C LYS A 54 5.66 -10.77 -2.63
N ALA A 55 5.68 -10.32 -3.88
CA ALA A 55 5.21 -9.01 -4.31
C ALA A 55 3.76 -8.79 -3.91
N LYS A 56 2.87 -9.75 -4.20
CA LYS A 56 1.46 -9.69 -3.81
C LYS A 56 1.27 -9.53 -2.30
N LYS A 57 2.07 -10.21 -1.46
CA LYS A 57 2.04 -10.02 -0.01
C LYS A 57 2.48 -8.63 0.42
N TYR A 58 3.48 -8.04 -0.24
CA TYR A 58 3.87 -6.66 0.00
C TYR A 58 2.79 -5.70 -0.46
N ASP A 59 2.21 -5.91 -1.64
CA ASP A 59 1.10 -5.10 -2.14
C ASP A 59 -0.12 -5.21 -1.23
N GLU A 60 -0.45 -6.40 -0.70
CA GLU A 60 -1.50 -6.60 0.31
C GLU A 60 -1.16 -5.90 1.64
N ALA A 61 0.10 -5.96 2.08
CA ALA A 61 0.56 -5.26 3.28
C ALA A 61 0.57 -3.74 3.14
N LEU A 62 0.85 -3.23 1.93
CA LEU A 62 0.86 -1.81 1.59
C LEU A 62 -0.55 -1.27 1.30
N SER A 63 -1.39 -2.05 0.61
CA SER A 63 -2.78 -1.67 0.27
C SER A 63 -3.74 -1.79 1.45
N GLY A 64 -3.44 -2.66 2.42
CA GLY A 64 -4.33 -2.96 3.54
C GLY A 64 -3.86 -2.40 4.88
N ARG A 65 -4.27 -1.18 5.23
CA ARG A 65 -4.55 -0.72 6.61
C ARG A 65 -3.44 -0.71 7.69
N ASN A 66 -2.26 -1.31 7.52
CA ASN A 66 -1.30 -1.51 8.63
C ASN A 66 -0.10 -0.55 8.69
N LEU A 67 0.20 0.24 7.66
CA LEU A 67 1.22 1.30 7.78
C LEU A 67 0.65 2.68 8.11
N GLY A 68 -0.69 2.82 8.12
CA GLY A 68 -1.34 4.11 8.27
C GLY A 68 -0.76 5.12 7.28
N LEU A 69 -0.72 4.81 5.98
CA LEU A 69 -0.36 5.77 4.93
C LEU A 69 -1.67 6.22 4.26
N VAL A 70 -1.87 7.53 4.14
CA VAL A 70 -3.03 8.11 3.44
C VAL A 70 -2.53 8.76 2.16
N ARG A 71 -2.99 8.25 1.02
CA ARG A 71 -2.76 8.88 -0.28
C ARG A 71 -3.29 10.32 -0.24
N ASP A 72 -2.40 11.29 -0.40
CA ASP A 72 -2.79 12.71 -0.50
C ASP A 72 -3.34 13.03 -1.91
N GLU A 73 -3.86 14.25 -2.08
CA GLU A 73 -4.49 14.73 -3.33
C GLU A 73 -3.52 14.73 -4.53
N VAL A 74 -2.22 14.61 -4.26
CA VAL A 74 -1.11 14.67 -5.24
C VAL A 74 -0.53 13.28 -5.53
N GLY A 75 -1.00 12.23 -4.83
CA GLY A 75 -0.61 10.84 -5.06
C GLY A 75 0.67 10.40 -4.36
N CYS A 76 1.15 11.16 -3.38
CA CYS A 76 2.26 10.81 -2.50
C CYS A 76 1.73 10.08 -1.25
N ASP A 77 2.46 9.06 -0.81
CA ASP A 77 2.10 8.27 0.37
C ASP A 77 2.66 8.94 1.63
N GLU A 78 1.78 9.57 2.43
CA GLU A 78 2.17 10.23 3.67
C GLU A 78 1.60 9.49 4.90
N PRO A 79 2.37 9.32 6.00
CA PRO A 79 1.86 8.67 7.20
C PRO A 79 0.68 9.40 7.86
N LEU A 80 -0.46 8.73 7.98
CA LEU A 80 -1.65 9.08 8.75
C LEU A 80 -1.33 9.60 10.15
N LYS A 81 -0.32 9.01 10.82
CA LYS A 81 0.11 9.45 12.15
C LYS A 81 0.64 10.90 12.10
N VAL A 82 1.39 11.26 11.06
CA VAL A 82 1.88 12.62 10.82
C VAL A 82 0.71 13.56 10.52
N LYS A 83 -0.27 13.15 9.72
CA LYS A 83 -1.48 13.95 9.46
C LYS A 83 -2.29 14.24 10.74
N GLN A 84 -2.49 13.22 11.57
CA GLN A 84 -3.19 13.36 12.86
C GLN A 84 -2.44 14.25 13.84
N GLU A 85 -1.11 14.13 13.92
CA GLU A 85 -0.27 15.01 14.76
C GLU A 85 -0.29 16.46 14.25
N LEU A 86 -0.23 16.67 12.93
CA LEU A 86 -0.32 18.00 12.32
C LEU A 86 -1.65 18.68 12.61
N GLU A 87 -2.76 17.95 12.56
CA GLU A 87 -4.09 18.50 12.86
C GLU A 87 -4.23 18.91 14.34
N LYS A 88 -3.69 18.12 15.26
CA LYS A 88 -3.61 18.48 16.68
C LYS A 88 -2.81 19.76 16.91
N LEU A 89 -1.63 19.87 16.27
CA LEU A 89 -0.79 21.07 16.36
C LEU A 89 -1.50 22.32 15.78
N ARG A 90 -2.28 22.17 14.71
CA ARG A 90 -3.08 23.28 14.15
C ARG A 90 -4.14 23.76 15.12
N LEU A 91 -4.85 22.84 15.77
CA LEU A 91 -5.87 23.18 16.77
C LEU A 91 -5.25 23.87 17.99
N GLU A 92 -4.11 23.40 18.46
CA GLU A 92 -3.38 24.01 19.58
C GLU A 92 -2.92 25.44 19.25
N ASN A 93 -2.34 25.65 18.06
CA ASN A 93 -1.94 26.97 17.61
C ASN A 93 -3.13 27.94 17.47
N ALA A 94 -4.31 27.45 17.08
CA ALA A 94 -5.52 28.27 17.02
C ALA A 94 -5.94 28.75 18.42
N LYS A 95 -5.96 27.85 19.41
CA LYS A 95 -6.27 28.20 20.81
C LYS A 95 -5.28 29.20 21.39
N LEU A 96 -3.98 29.00 21.15
CA LEU A 96 -2.94 29.93 21.60
C LEU A 96 -3.12 31.33 21.01
N ARG A 97 -3.58 31.43 19.75
CA ARG A 97 -3.88 32.73 19.12
C ARG A 97 -5.06 33.43 19.78
N GLU A 98 -6.13 32.71 20.09
CA GLU A 98 -7.28 33.27 20.82
C GLU A 98 -6.90 33.74 22.22
N GLU A 99 -6.06 32.98 22.93
CA GLU A 99 -5.54 33.39 24.24
C GLU A 99 -4.67 34.65 24.15
N LEU A 100 -3.79 34.73 23.15
CA LEU A 100 -2.99 35.93 22.90
C LEU A 100 -3.87 37.16 22.63
N GLU A 101 -4.89 37.02 21.80
CA GLU A 101 -5.84 38.10 21.52
C GLU A 101 -6.55 38.57 22.80
N LYS A 102 -6.93 37.63 23.67
CA LYS A 102 -7.51 37.95 24.97
C LYS A 102 -6.54 38.72 25.87
N PHE A 103 -5.26 38.31 25.91
CA PHE A 103 -4.22 39.01 26.67
C PHE A 103 -3.92 40.41 26.10
N GLU A 104 -3.91 40.57 24.79
CA GLU A 104 -3.73 41.86 24.13
C GLU A 104 -4.85 42.84 24.51
N ARG A 105 -6.12 42.38 24.46
CA ARG A 105 -7.27 43.19 24.91
C ARG A 105 -7.14 43.61 26.38
N TYR A 106 -6.70 42.71 27.27
CA TYR A 106 -6.45 43.08 28.67
C TYR A 106 -5.33 44.11 28.82
N LYS A 107 -4.24 43.94 28.06
CA LYS A 107 -3.12 44.89 28.07
C LYS A 107 -3.54 46.26 27.57
N GLU A 108 -4.34 46.33 26.52
CA GLU A 108 -4.90 47.59 26.00
C GLU A 108 -5.85 48.24 27.01
N ALA A 109 -6.74 47.47 27.62
CA ALA A 109 -7.63 47.98 28.66
C ALA A 109 -6.86 48.54 29.85
N LEU A 110 -5.80 47.85 30.31
CA LEU A 110 -4.93 48.35 31.38
C LEU A 110 -4.15 49.61 30.96
N ARG A 111 -3.64 49.67 29.72
CA ARG A 111 -3.01 50.88 29.16
C ARG A 111 -3.97 52.06 29.02
N ALA A 112 -5.27 51.83 28.93
CA ALA A 112 -6.26 52.90 28.88
C ALA A 112 -6.62 53.44 30.27
N ILE A 113 -6.31 52.70 31.35
CA ILE A 113 -6.60 53.04 32.75
C ILE A 113 -5.43 53.78 33.41
N PHE A 114 -4.19 53.47 33.03
CA PHE A 114 -2.95 54.07 33.53
C PHE A 114 -2.30 54.98 32.49
#